data_AF-A0A817WVZ2-F1
#
_entry.id   AF-A0A817WVZ2-F1
#
_cell.length_a   1.000
_cell.length_b   1.000
_cell.length_c   1.000
_cell.angle_alpha   90.00
_cell.angle_beta   90.00
_cell.angle_gamma   90.00
#
_symmetry.space_group_name_H-M   'P 1'
#
loop_
_entity.id
_entity.type
_entity.pdbx_description
1 polymer ?
#
loop_
_entity_poly.entity_id
_entity_poly.type
_entity_poly.pdbx_seq_one_letter_code
_entity_poly.pdbx_strand_id
1 'polypeptide(L)'
;LLIIGYLSKDIVASWCSGIILAHVIADNQQFKDAILEVNFAIDQVQTSAKTLMEISIDLLQNSSSSFHTRIAVLIFICTWLSNCSLAVQTFLSIENTILYLISQICAQSIGDDREILIQSLCSFALGLCLLFNNNQISSYSTESLERLINERIDIDLFQEKLAILSKSEYYAKALQTPQLKLSKSTDMILDYKFARLYKTLEGSITHMLTRNSISSTDRTLIDPISTNLDEQQTSTMMIHNDLIRQQAEQINLYKQEEKQLIQESDMYEKKIIDLEEQIEEIKDCLI
;
A
#
# COMPACT_ATOMS: atom_id res chain seq x y z
N LEU A 1 -11.13 6.72 -17.62
CA LEU A 1 -10.37 8.00 -17.46
C LEU A 1 -9.16 7.82 -16.54
N LEU A 2 -9.31 7.24 -15.34
CA LEU A 2 -8.19 7.01 -14.41
C LEU A 2 -7.05 6.16 -15.00
N ILE A 3 -7.36 5.05 -15.69
CA ILE A 3 -6.32 4.21 -16.31
C ILE A 3 -5.55 4.97 -17.40
N ILE A 4 -6.25 5.81 -18.17
CA ILE A 4 -5.62 6.67 -19.19
C ILE A 4 -4.67 7.69 -18.52
N GLY A 5 -5.09 8.28 -17.40
CA GLY A 5 -4.26 9.17 -16.61
C GLY A 5 -3.05 8.45 -15.99
N TYR A 6 -3.24 7.24 -15.48
CA TYR A 6 -2.18 6.39 -14.90
C TYR A 6 -1.07 6.07 -15.92
N LEU A 7 -1.47 5.78 -17.17
CA LEU A 7 -0.58 5.53 -18.30
C LEU A 7 -0.05 6.80 -18.99
N SER A 8 -0.44 7.99 -18.50
CA SER A 8 -0.02 9.26 -19.10
C SER A 8 1.47 9.53 -18.88
N LYS A 9 2.09 10.22 -19.84
CA LYS A 9 3.45 10.77 -19.67
C LYS A 9 3.49 12.00 -18.78
N ASP A 10 2.32 12.61 -18.51
CA ASP A 10 2.22 13.70 -17.55
C ASP A 10 2.36 13.17 -16.13
N ILE A 11 3.39 13.64 -15.43
CA ILE A 11 3.75 13.25 -14.06
C ILE A 11 2.57 13.47 -13.11
N VAL A 12 1.87 14.59 -13.22
CA VAL A 12 0.77 14.93 -12.31
C VAL A 12 -0.41 14.02 -12.56
N ALA A 13 -0.82 13.84 -13.83
CA ALA A 13 -1.90 12.93 -14.19
C ALA A 13 -1.61 11.48 -13.77
N SER A 14 -0.38 11.00 -13.99
CA SER A 14 0.06 9.65 -13.64
C SER A 14 0.04 9.43 -12.14
N TRP A 15 0.65 10.33 -11.36
CA TRP A 15 0.69 10.21 -9.91
C TRP A 15 -0.71 10.32 -9.30
N CYS A 16 -1.48 11.36 -9.64
CA CYS A 16 -2.84 11.52 -9.10
C CYS A 16 -3.73 10.33 -9.44
N SER A 17 -3.66 9.81 -10.66
CA SER A 17 -4.44 8.64 -11.06
C SER A 17 -4.04 7.40 -10.27
N GLY A 18 -2.75 7.18 -10.05
CA GLY A 18 -2.24 6.06 -9.23
C GLY A 18 -2.70 6.14 -7.77
N ILE A 19 -2.63 7.32 -7.15
CA ILE A 19 -3.10 7.53 -5.77
C ILE A 19 -4.62 7.37 -5.68
N ILE A 20 -5.39 7.92 -6.63
CA ILE A 20 -6.85 7.73 -6.64
C ILE A 20 -7.19 6.25 -6.80
N LEU A 21 -6.51 5.52 -7.69
CA LEU A 21 -6.70 4.08 -7.83
C LEU A 21 -6.39 3.35 -6.52
N ALA A 22 -5.28 3.70 -5.84
CA ALA A 22 -4.93 3.15 -4.53
C ALA A 22 -6.03 3.40 -3.48
N HIS A 23 -6.56 4.62 -3.42
CA HIS A 23 -7.67 4.96 -2.51
C HIS A 23 -8.95 4.19 -2.81
N VAL A 24 -9.27 3.96 -4.10
CA VAL A 24 -10.47 3.21 -4.52
C VAL A 24 -10.36 1.74 -4.13
N ILE A 25 -9.17 1.14 -4.24
CA ILE A 25 -8.97 -0.28 -3.87
C ILE A 25 -8.76 -0.49 -2.36
N ALA A 26 -8.24 0.51 -1.63
CA ALA A 26 -7.77 0.34 -0.24
C ALA A 26 -8.82 -0.29 0.69
N ASP A 27 -10.06 0.21 0.61
CA ASP A 27 -11.15 -0.17 1.51
C ASP A 27 -12.18 -1.10 0.82
N ASN A 28 -11.89 -1.62 -0.37
CA ASN A 28 -12.83 -2.41 -1.17
C ASN A 28 -12.23 -3.72 -1.70
N GLN A 29 -12.44 -4.81 -0.96
CA GLN A 29 -11.94 -6.14 -1.32
C GLN A 29 -12.55 -6.66 -2.63
N GLN A 30 -13.84 -6.46 -2.86
CA GLN A 30 -14.50 -6.91 -4.10
C GLN A 30 -13.89 -6.24 -5.33
N PHE A 31 -13.55 -4.96 -5.20
CA PHE A 31 -12.90 -4.22 -6.27
C PHE A 31 -11.45 -4.65 -6.50
N LYS A 32 -10.71 -5.00 -5.44
CA LYS A 32 -9.36 -5.59 -5.57
C LYS A 32 -9.38 -6.87 -6.41
N ASP A 33 -10.38 -7.73 -6.22
CA ASP A 33 -10.49 -8.98 -6.95
C ASP A 33 -10.97 -8.73 -8.39
N ALA A 34 -12.00 -7.90 -8.57
CA ALA A 34 -12.57 -7.61 -9.89
C ALA A 34 -11.56 -6.96 -10.86
N ILE A 35 -10.70 -6.05 -10.38
CA ILE A 35 -9.76 -5.34 -11.24
C ILE A 35 -8.57 -6.20 -11.68
N LEU A 36 -8.34 -7.37 -11.05
CA LEU A 36 -7.34 -8.36 -11.50
C LEU A 36 -7.75 -9.03 -12.82
N GLU A 37 -9.06 -9.19 -13.05
CA GLU A 37 -9.60 -9.85 -14.25
C GLU A 37 -9.72 -8.91 -15.46
N VAL A 38 -9.55 -7.60 -15.23
CA VAL A 38 -9.68 -6.59 -16.28
C VAL A 38 -8.44 -6.58 -17.17
N ASN A 39 -8.64 -6.96 -18.42
CA ASN A 39 -7.62 -6.95 -19.46
C ASN A 39 -7.73 -5.70 -20.34
N PHE A 40 -6.58 -5.09 -20.63
CA PHE A 40 -6.44 -3.91 -21.46
C PHE A 40 -5.76 -4.27 -22.78
N ALA A 41 -6.31 -3.77 -23.87
CA ALA A 41 -5.66 -3.83 -25.18
C ALA A 41 -4.66 -2.67 -25.30
N ILE A 42 -3.37 -2.99 -25.32
CA ILE A 42 -2.29 -1.99 -25.35
C ILE A 42 -1.94 -1.57 -26.79
N ASP A 43 -2.24 -2.42 -27.77
CA ASP A 43 -1.98 -2.15 -29.19
C ASP A 43 -3.24 -2.21 -30.06
N GLN A 44 -3.25 -1.43 -31.15
CA GLN A 44 -4.29 -1.45 -32.18
C GLN A 44 -4.44 -2.83 -32.86
N VAL A 45 -3.44 -3.71 -32.71
CA VAL A 45 -3.38 -5.05 -33.32
C VAL A 45 -3.89 -6.16 -32.37
N GLN A 46 -4.31 -5.84 -31.13
CA GLN A 46 -4.90 -6.80 -30.17
C GLN A 46 -4.07 -8.07 -29.88
N THR A 47 -2.76 -8.09 -30.13
CA THR A 47 -1.97 -9.32 -30.02
C THR A 47 -1.48 -9.68 -28.62
N SER A 48 -1.61 -8.79 -27.63
CA SER A 48 -1.46 -9.17 -26.22
C SER A 48 -2.32 -8.25 -25.34
N ALA A 49 -3.39 -8.82 -24.77
CA ALA A 49 -4.12 -8.16 -23.71
C ALA A 49 -3.31 -8.31 -22.42
N LYS A 50 -3.12 -7.23 -21.66
CA LYS A 50 -2.43 -7.27 -20.38
C LYS A 50 -3.37 -6.81 -19.27
N THR A 51 -3.22 -7.41 -18.11
CA THR A 51 -3.87 -6.99 -16.86
C THR A 51 -3.30 -5.66 -16.38
N LEU A 52 -4.05 -4.97 -15.51
CA LEU A 52 -3.55 -3.75 -14.86
C LEU A 52 -2.29 -4.00 -14.02
N MET A 53 -2.17 -5.19 -13.44
CA MET A 53 -1.01 -5.57 -12.65
C MET A 53 0.24 -5.70 -13.52
N GLU A 54 0.15 -6.40 -14.65
CA GLU A 54 1.25 -6.50 -15.63
C GLU A 54 1.67 -5.12 -16.15
N ILE A 55 0.70 -4.26 -16.48
CA ILE A 55 0.96 -2.87 -16.88
C ILE A 55 1.72 -2.12 -15.79
N SER A 56 1.34 -2.31 -14.52
CA SER A 56 1.99 -1.65 -13.39
C SER A 56 3.43 -2.15 -13.21
N ILE A 57 3.68 -3.44 -13.39
CA ILE A 57 5.04 -4.02 -13.38
C ILE A 57 5.87 -3.49 -14.55
N ASP A 58 5.32 -3.43 -15.75
CA ASP A 58 5.99 -2.88 -16.93
C ASP A 58 6.40 -1.41 -16.70
N LEU A 59 5.50 -0.59 -16.15
CA LEU A 59 5.81 0.80 -15.80
C LEU A 59 6.91 0.89 -14.75
N LEU A 60 6.96 -0.03 -13.80
CA LEU A 60 7.97 -0.06 -12.75
C LEU A 60 9.35 -0.48 -13.27
N GLN A 61 9.37 -1.44 -14.20
CA GLN A 61 10.59 -1.98 -14.82
C GLN A 61 11.14 -1.10 -15.95
N ASN A 62 10.30 -0.26 -16.56
CA ASN A 62 10.71 0.62 -17.64
C ASN A 62 11.60 1.76 -17.13
N SER A 63 12.86 1.78 -17.61
CA SER A 63 13.86 2.79 -17.24
C SER A 63 13.49 4.22 -17.63
N SER A 64 12.51 4.42 -18.53
CA SER A 64 12.03 5.75 -18.93
C SER A 64 10.94 6.31 -18.01
N SER A 65 10.43 5.51 -17.07
CA SER A 65 9.40 5.93 -16.14
C SER A 65 9.94 6.94 -15.13
N SER A 66 9.19 8.02 -14.93
CA SER A 66 9.57 9.05 -13.97
C SER A 66 9.57 8.49 -12.55
N PHE A 67 10.39 9.08 -11.67
CA PHE A 67 10.40 8.77 -10.24
C PHE A 67 8.98 8.79 -9.63
N HIS A 68 8.20 9.83 -9.90
CA HIS A 68 6.84 9.98 -9.38
C HIS A 68 5.90 8.89 -9.88
N THR A 69 6.02 8.49 -11.15
CA THR A 69 5.27 7.36 -11.71
C THR A 69 5.61 6.07 -10.97
N ARG A 70 6.91 5.77 -10.77
CA ARG A 70 7.35 4.58 -10.03
C ARG A 70 6.82 4.58 -8.59
N ILE A 71 6.86 5.72 -7.90
CA ILE A 71 6.29 5.87 -6.56
C ILE A 71 4.78 5.61 -6.55
N ALA A 72 4.01 6.23 -7.46
CA ALA A 72 2.57 6.04 -7.53
C ALA A 72 2.18 4.59 -7.82
N VAL A 73 2.92 3.95 -8.74
CA VAL A 73 2.79 2.52 -9.06
C VAL A 73 3.07 1.66 -7.82
N LEU A 74 4.14 1.93 -7.09
CA LEU A 74 4.48 1.18 -5.88
C LEU A 74 3.47 1.37 -4.76
N ILE A 75 2.97 2.59 -4.54
CA ILE A 75 1.89 2.87 -3.58
C ILE A 75 0.63 2.07 -3.96
N PHE A 76 0.25 2.11 -5.24
CA PHE A 76 -0.89 1.37 -5.76
C PHE A 76 -0.73 -0.15 -5.57
N ILE A 77 0.41 -0.72 -5.99
CA ILE A 77 0.72 -2.14 -5.84
C ILE A 77 0.70 -2.54 -4.36
N CYS A 78 1.42 -1.84 -3.49
CA CYS A 78 1.46 -2.18 -2.07
C CYS A 78 0.07 -2.12 -1.41
N THR A 79 -0.74 -1.13 -1.79
CA THR A 79 -2.14 -1.03 -1.34
C THR A 79 -2.97 -2.21 -1.84
N TRP A 80 -2.74 -2.65 -3.08
CA TRP A 80 -3.44 -3.79 -3.66
C TRP A 80 -3.07 -5.11 -2.99
N LEU A 81 -1.78 -5.35 -2.76
CA LEU A 81 -1.28 -6.55 -2.11
C LEU A 81 -1.71 -6.66 -0.64
N SER A 82 -1.91 -5.52 0.04
CA SER A 82 -2.34 -5.52 1.44
C SER A 82 -3.69 -6.22 1.63
N ASN A 83 -3.77 -7.17 2.56
CA ASN A 83 -4.99 -7.94 2.88
C ASN A 83 -5.66 -8.63 1.67
N CYS A 84 -4.94 -8.89 0.57
CA CYS A 84 -5.50 -9.56 -0.61
C CYS A 84 -4.52 -10.62 -1.14
N SER A 85 -4.76 -11.88 -0.76
CA SER A 85 -3.92 -13.00 -1.17
C SER A 85 -4.02 -13.31 -2.67
N LEU A 86 -5.16 -13.00 -3.31
CA LEU A 86 -5.32 -13.18 -4.75
C LEU A 86 -4.43 -12.21 -5.54
N ALA A 87 -4.36 -10.94 -5.12
CA ALA A 87 -3.45 -9.97 -5.71
C ALA A 87 -1.98 -10.38 -5.54
N VAL A 88 -1.61 -10.93 -4.37
CA VAL A 88 -0.27 -11.51 -4.15
C VAL A 88 0.00 -12.68 -5.09
N GLN A 89 -0.95 -13.60 -5.24
CA GLN A 89 -0.81 -14.72 -6.16
C GLN A 89 -0.59 -14.25 -7.61
N THR A 90 -1.41 -13.31 -8.10
CA THR A 90 -1.24 -12.74 -9.45
C THR A 90 0.11 -12.04 -9.58
N PHE A 91 0.51 -11.23 -8.59
CA PHE A 91 1.78 -10.51 -8.59
C PHE A 91 2.98 -11.45 -8.66
N LEU A 92 2.98 -12.53 -7.87
CA LEU A 92 4.04 -13.54 -7.86
C LEU A 92 4.06 -14.39 -9.15
N SER A 93 2.93 -14.49 -9.85
CA SER A 93 2.84 -15.23 -11.12
C SER A 93 3.45 -14.48 -12.31
N ILE A 94 3.59 -13.14 -12.22
CA ILE A 94 4.16 -12.32 -13.28
C ILE A 94 5.68 -12.51 -13.32
N GLU A 95 6.19 -12.89 -14.49
CA GLU A 95 7.62 -13.14 -14.69
C GLU A 95 8.49 -11.92 -14.37
N ASN A 96 9.71 -12.19 -13.90
CA ASN A 96 10.73 -11.19 -13.54
C ASN A 96 10.35 -10.21 -12.41
N THR A 97 9.13 -10.23 -11.89
CA THR A 97 8.69 -9.33 -10.81
C THR A 97 9.56 -9.46 -9.56
N ILE A 98 9.74 -10.69 -9.06
CA ILE A 98 10.56 -10.93 -7.86
C ILE A 98 12.03 -10.63 -8.12
N LEU A 99 12.56 -10.99 -9.30
CA LEU A 99 13.94 -10.66 -9.69
C LEU A 99 14.18 -9.15 -9.73
N TYR A 100 13.23 -8.38 -10.26
CA TYR A 100 13.26 -6.93 -10.24
C TYR A 100 13.29 -6.39 -8.81
N LEU A 101 12.40 -6.87 -7.92
CA LEU A 101 12.38 -6.40 -6.52
C LEU A 101 13.71 -6.66 -5.83
N ILE A 102 14.27 -7.87 -5.94
CA ILE A 102 15.59 -8.20 -5.38
C ILE A 102 16.66 -7.25 -5.94
N SER A 103 16.70 -7.10 -7.26
CA SER A 103 17.69 -6.25 -7.93
C SER A 103 17.59 -4.80 -7.48
N GLN A 104 16.38 -4.28 -7.23
CA GLN A 104 16.20 -2.93 -6.72
C GLN A 104 16.69 -2.85 -5.28
N ILE A 105 16.28 -3.76 -4.39
CA ILE A 105 16.64 -3.73 -2.96
C ILE A 105 18.16 -3.82 -2.77
N CYS A 106 18.83 -4.67 -3.55
CA CYS A 106 20.29 -4.85 -3.49
C CYS A 106 21.09 -3.75 -4.21
N ALA A 107 20.44 -2.86 -4.97
CA ALA A 107 21.16 -1.83 -5.71
C ALA A 107 21.82 -0.81 -4.77
N GLN A 108 23.05 -0.42 -5.09
CA GLN A 108 23.79 0.62 -4.37
C GLN A 108 23.43 1.99 -4.95
N SER A 109 22.63 2.75 -4.22
CA SER A 109 22.17 4.09 -4.62
C SER A 109 22.77 5.17 -3.72
N ILE A 110 24.10 5.22 -3.65
CA ILE A 110 24.83 6.14 -2.76
C ILE A 110 24.53 7.59 -3.17
N GLY A 111 23.90 8.34 -2.27
CA GLY A 111 23.57 9.76 -2.49
C GLY A 111 22.35 10.02 -3.36
N ASP A 112 21.55 8.99 -3.69
CA ASP A 112 20.28 9.15 -4.41
C ASP A 112 19.09 8.76 -3.49
N ASP A 113 18.63 9.74 -2.72
CA ASP A 113 17.51 9.58 -1.78
C ASP A 113 16.22 9.11 -2.47
N ARG A 114 16.05 9.41 -3.77
CA ARG A 114 14.87 9.01 -4.54
C ARG A 114 14.91 7.53 -4.86
N GLU A 115 16.03 7.04 -5.37
CA GLU A 115 16.17 5.60 -5.60
C GLU A 115 16.14 4.83 -4.29
N ILE A 116 16.75 5.33 -3.22
CA ILE A 116 16.66 4.73 -1.89
C ILE A 116 15.19 4.60 -1.42
N LEU A 117 14.36 5.62 -1.67
CA LEU A 117 12.94 5.55 -1.35
C LEU A 117 12.22 4.45 -2.14
N ILE A 118 12.53 4.31 -3.42
CA ILE A 118 11.99 3.24 -4.26
C ILE A 118 12.41 1.87 -3.73
N GLN A 119 13.67 1.70 -3.32
CA GLN A 119 14.16 0.45 -2.72
C GLN A 119 13.39 0.10 -1.45
N SER A 120 13.07 1.09 -0.62
CA SER A 120 12.28 0.90 0.58
C SER A 120 10.85 0.43 0.28
N LEU A 121 10.21 1.02 -0.72
CA LEU A 121 8.90 0.60 -1.21
C LEU A 121 8.92 -0.79 -1.87
N CYS A 122 9.97 -1.14 -2.61
CA CYS A 122 10.17 -2.49 -3.14
C CYS A 122 10.35 -3.52 -2.02
N SER A 123 11.08 -3.17 -0.96
CA SER A 123 11.22 -4.01 0.24
C SER A 123 9.86 -4.22 0.90
N PHE A 124 9.06 -3.16 1.02
CA PHE A 124 7.71 -3.26 1.54
C PHE A 124 6.81 -4.16 0.67
N ALA A 125 6.83 -4.01 -0.66
CA ALA A 125 6.08 -4.86 -1.59
C ALA A 125 6.45 -6.35 -1.44
N LEU A 126 7.74 -6.67 -1.33
CA LEU A 126 8.21 -8.04 -1.09
C LEU A 126 7.78 -8.55 0.31
N GLY A 127 7.82 -7.69 1.32
CA GLY A 127 7.32 -8.00 2.66
C GLY A 127 5.82 -8.31 2.69
N LEU A 128 5.01 -7.58 1.91
CA LEU A 128 3.58 -7.87 1.73
C LEU A 128 3.35 -9.21 1.04
N CYS A 129 4.19 -9.55 0.06
CA CYS A 129 4.13 -10.85 -0.62
C CYS A 129 4.41 -12.02 0.33
N LEU A 130 5.13 -11.80 1.44
CA LEU A 130 5.28 -12.80 2.49
C LEU A 130 4.07 -12.82 3.43
N LEU A 131 3.64 -11.65 3.91
CA LEU A 131 2.61 -11.52 4.93
C LEU A 131 1.25 -12.03 4.47
N PHE A 132 0.90 -11.81 3.20
CA PHE A 132 -0.40 -12.15 2.63
C PHE A 132 -0.33 -13.30 1.61
N ASN A 133 0.75 -14.10 1.62
CA ASN A 133 0.88 -15.25 0.74
C ASN A 133 -0.06 -16.39 1.17
N ASN A 134 -0.81 -16.95 0.22
CA ASN A 134 -1.60 -18.17 0.41
C ASN A 134 -0.91 -19.43 -0.13
N ASN A 135 0.37 -19.32 -0.51
CA ASN A 135 1.25 -20.40 -0.99
C ASN A 135 0.74 -21.15 -2.24
N GLN A 136 -0.08 -20.51 -3.07
CA GLN A 136 -0.58 -21.12 -4.31
C GLN A 136 0.50 -21.22 -5.41
N ILE A 137 1.49 -20.32 -5.41
CA ILE A 137 2.61 -20.34 -6.35
C ILE A 137 3.78 -21.09 -5.70
N SER A 138 4.02 -22.34 -6.10
CA SER A 138 5.01 -23.23 -5.48
C SER A 138 6.45 -22.70 -5.55
N SER A 139 6.81 -22.02 -6.64
CA SER A 139 8.12 -21.37 -6.82
C SER A 139 8.35 -20.21 -5.86
N TYR A 140 7.27 -19.60 -5.34
CA TYR A 140 7.29 -18.44 -4.46
C TYR A 140 6.37 -18.64 -3.25
N SER A 141 6.48 -19.81 -2.61
CA SER A 141 5.91 -20.01 -1.28
C SER A 141 6.57 -19.08 -0.27
N THR A 142 5.93 -18.89 0.88
CA THR A 142 6.43 -18.06 1.99
C THR A 142 7.84 -18.49 2.38
N GLU A 143 8.08 -19.79 2.56
CA GLU A 143 9.41 -20.34 2.88
C GLU A 143 10.43 -20.10 1.77
N SER A 144 10.04 -20.25 0.51
CA SER A 144 10.93 -20.00 -0.64
C SER A 144 11.31 -18.51 -0.74
N LEU A 145 10.36 -17.61 -0.49
CA LEU A 145 10.59 -16.17 -0.48
C LEU A 145 11.49 -15.74 0.70
N GLU A 146 11.31 -16.32 1.88
CA GLU A 146 12.20 -16.08 3.03
C GLU A 146 13.62 -16.54 2.74
N ARG A 147 13.76 -17.77 2.21
CA ARG A 147 15.07 -18.29 1.80
C ARG A 147 15.73 -17.39 0.77
N LEU A 148 14.96 -16.90 -0.20
CA LEU A 148 15.43 -15.99 -1.22
C LEU A 148 15.91 -14.65 -0.63
N ILE A 149 15.21 -14.10 0.37
CA ILE A 149 15.67 -12.91 1.09
C ILE A 149 17.00 -13.20 1.79
N ASN A 150 17.09 -14.31 2.53
CA ASN A 150 18.30 -14.68 3.27
C ASN A 150 19.50 -14.91 2.34
N GLU A 151 19.30 -15.57 1.21
CA GLU A 151 20.39 -15.96 0.30
C GLU A 151 20.79 -14.87 -0.69
N ARG A 152 19.87 -13.98 -1.10
CA ARG A 152 20.11 -13.01 -2.18
C ARG A 152 20.16 -11.56 -1.73
N ILE A 153 19.49 -11.22 -0.64
CA ILE A 153 19.40 -9.84 -0.14
C ILE A 153 20.21 -9.68 1.13
N ASP A 154 20.16 -10.65 2.04
CA ASP A 154 20.50 -10.52 3.47
C ASP A 154 19.35 -9.91 4.28
N ILE A 155 19.02 -10.53 5.43
CA ILE A 155 17.88 -10.11 6.27
C ILE A 155 18.13 -8.71 6.84
N ASP A 156 19.35 -8.42 7.28
CA ASP A 156 19.68 -7.15 7.89
C ASP A 156 19.59 -6.04 6.84
N LEU A 157 20.10 -6.29 5.62
CA LEU A 157 19.93 -5.36 4.51
C LEU A 157 18.44 -5.14 4.17
N PHE A 158 17.64 -6.20 4.13
CA PHE A 158 16.21 -6.09 3.86
C PHE A 158 15.50 -5.23 4.92
N GLN A 159 15.76 -5.48 6.21
CA GLN A 159 15.19 -4.70 7.31
C GLN A 159 15.68 -3.25 7.31
N GLU A 160 16.95 -3.02 7.00
CA GLU A 160 17.51 -1.69 6.84
C GLU A 160 16.76 -0.92 5.75
N LYS A 161 16.64 -1.50 4.55
CA LYS A 161 15.94 -0.88 3.41
C LYS A 161 14.47 -0.65 3.71
N LEU A 162 13.81 -1.61 4.35
CA LEU A 162 12.43 -1.45 4.78
C LEU A 162 12.30 -0.23 5.69
N ALA A 163 13.11 -0.10 6.75
CA ALA A 163 13.02 0.96 7.75
C ALA A 163 13.41 2.37 7.25
N ILE A 164 13.88 2.52 6.01
CA ILE A 164 14.21 3.85 5.46
C ILE A 164 12.95 4.70 5.26
N LEU A 165 11.84 4.09 4.83
CA LEU A 165 10.62 4.84 4.55
C LEU A 165 10.12 5.58 5.81
N SER A 166 10.04 4.91 6.96
CA SER A 166 9.61 5.49 8.24
C SER A 166 10.53 6.61 8.74
N LYS A 167 11.81 6.61 8.33
CA LYS A 167 12.80 7.64 8.67
C LYS A 167 12.82 8.82 7.70
N SER A 168 12.16 8.71 6.54
CA SER A 168 12.19 9.74 5.51
C SER A 168 11.36 10.98 5.87
N GLU A 169 11.81 12.15 5.42
CA GLU A 169 11.03 13.40 5.57
C GLU A 169 9.70 13.34 4.82
N TYR A 170 9.65 12.63 3.69
CA TYR A 170 8.43 12.41 2.91
C TYR A 170 7.35 11.69 3.74
N TYR A 171 7.76 10.68 4.52
CA TYR A 171 6.86 9.93 5.39
C TYR A 171 6.38 10.78 6.56
N ALA A 172 7.30 11.49 7.23
CA ALA A 172 6.95 12.39 8.32
C ALA A 172 5.95 13.47 7.86
N LYS A 173 6.16 14.05 6.67
CA LYS A 173 5.25 15.05 6.08
C LYS A 173 3.89 14.46 5.74
N ALA A 174 3.84 13.25 5.16
CA ALA A 174 2.59 12.59 4.79
C ALA A 174 1.68 12.31 6.00
N LEU A 175 2.25 12.01 7.18
CA LEU A 175 1.48 11.76 8.40
C LEU A 175 0.95 13.03 9.10
N GLN A 176 1.44 14.23 8.76
CA GLN A 176 1.04 15.45 9.45
C GLN A 176 -0.39 15.88 9.15
N THR A 177 -0.84 15.72 7.88
CA THR A 177 -2.17 16.17 7.48
C THR A 177 -2.83 15.17 6.51
N PRO A 178 -4.08 14.74 6.77
CA PRO A 178 -4.83 13.92 5.81
C PRO A 178 -5.11 14.62 4.48
N GLN A 179 -5.15 15.95 4.48
CA GLN A 179 -5.35 16.76 3.27
C GLN A 179 -4.06 16.87 2.46
N LEU A 180 -4.12 16.51 1.17
CA LEU A 180 -3.02 16.70 0.23
C LEU A 180 -2.83 18.21 -0.04
N LYS A 181 -1.78 18.79 0.55
CA LYS A 181 -1.35 20.16 0.30
C LYS A 181 -0.19 20.17 -0.70
N LEU A 182 -0.53 20.09 -1.98
CA LEU A 182 0.45 20.07 -3.06
C LEU A 182 0.67 21.49 -3.57
N SER A 183 1.85 22.05 -3.32
CA SER A 183 2.24 23.38 -3.85
C SER A 183 3.11 23.25 -5.10
N LYS A 184 3.88 22.15 -5.21
CA LYS A 184 4.72 21.83 -6.36
C LYS A 184 4.57 20.35 -6.72
N SER A 185 4.85 19.99 -7.97
CA SER A 185 4.88 18.59 -8.42
C SER A 185 5.91 17.75 -7.65
N THR A 186 6.98 18.38 -7.14
CA THR A 186 8.00 17.71 -6.30
C THR A 186 7.50 17.30 -4.91
N ASP A 187 6.35 17.81 -4.46
CA ASP A 187 5.73 17.42 -3.19
C ASP A 187 4.90 16.13 -3.32
N MET A 188 4.67 15.64 -4.54
CA MET A 188 3.81 14.50 -4.86
C MET A 188 4.54 13.16 -4.65
N ILE A 189 4.83 12.81 -3.39
CA ILE A 189 5.56 11.57 -3.08
C ILE A 189 4.64 10.56 -2.39
N LEU A 190 4.33 10.76 -1.11
CA LEU A 190 3.48 9.86 -0.31
C LEU A 190 2.19 10.56 0.10
N ASP A 191 1.09 9.82 0.15
CA ASP A 191 -0.17 10.26 0.72
C ASP A 191 -0.37 9.73 2.15
N TYR A 192 -1.30 10.35 2.88
CA TYR A 192 -1.60 10.02 4.27
C TYR A 192 -2.13 8.58 4.45
N LYS A 193 -2.98 8.07 3.55
CA LYS A 193 -3.54 6.72 3.68
C LYS A 193 -2.44 5.68 3.52
N PHE A 194 -1.57 5.84 2.53
CA PHE A 194 -0.44 4.93 2.34
C PHE A 194 0.54 4.97 3.51
N ALA A 195 0.87 6.16 4.05
CA ALA A 195 1.75 6.27 5.20
C ALA A 195 1.19 5.53 6.45
N ARG A 196 -0.14 5.57 6.64
CA ARG A 196 -0.81 4.76 7.69
C ARG A 196 -0.80 3.26 7.41
N LEU A 197 -0.99 2.86 6.15
CA LEU A 197 -0.91 1.45 5.74
C LEU A 197 0.48 0.90 6.08
N TYR A 198 1.52 1.61 5.68
CA TYR A 198 2.90 1.22 5.97
C TYR A 198 3.17 1.14 7.48
N LYS A 199 2.77 2.17 8.26
CA LYS A 199 2.91 2.18 9.73
C LYS A 199 2.36 0.92 10.39
N THR A 200 1.24 0.45 9.86
CA THR A 200 0.50 -0.69 10.39
C THR A 200 1.19 -2.02 10.11
N LEU A 201 1.86 -2.15 8.96
CA LEU A 201 2.36 -3.43 8.44
C LEU A 201 3.88 -3.60 8.56
N GLU A 202 4.65 -2.52 8.68
CA GLU A 202 6.12 -2.55 8.84
C GLU A 202 6.56 -3.46 9.99
N GLY A 203 5.92 -3.34 11.15
CA GLY A 203 6.21 -4.16 12.33
C GLY A 203 5.91 -5.65 12.10
N SER A 204 4.76 -5.97 11.49
CA SER A 204 4.37 -7.35 11.21
C SER A 204 5.34 -8.04 10.24
N ILE A 205 5.79 -7.33 9.20
CA ILE A 205 6.78 -7.84 8.24
C ILE A 205 8.10 -8.12 8.95
N THR A 206 8.57 -7.19 9.79
CA THR A 206 9.82 -7.33 10.54
C THR A 206 9.77 -8.52 11.49
N HIS A 207 8.68 -8.66 12.26
CA HIS A 207 8.49 -9.76 13.21
C HIS A 207 8.50 -11.14 12.56
N MET A 208 7.87 -11.27 11.40
CA MET A 208 7.80 -12.54 10.66
C MET A 208 9.19 -13.00 10.20
N LEU A 209 10.03 -12.10 9.69
CA LEU A 209 11.41 -12.42 9.29
C LEU A 209 12.30 -12.79 10.49
N THR A 210 12.18 -12.08 11.61
CA THR A 210 12.95 -12.39 12.82
C THR A 210 12.55 -13.74 13.43
N ARG A 211 11.26 -14.08 13.48
CA ARG A 211 10.79 -15.38 14.01
C ARG A 211 11.39 -16.57 13.25
N ASN A 212 11.49 -16.47 11.94
CA ASN A 212 11.93 -17.57 11.08
C ASN A 212 13.47 -17.68 10.99
N SER A 213 14.20 -16.61 11.29
CA SER A 213 15.65 -16.67 11.50
C SER A 213 16.04 -17.51 12.73
N ILE A 214 15.24 -17.44 13.80
CA ILE A 214 15.47 -18.16 15.06
C ILE A 214 15.11 -19.65 14.90
N SER A 215 14.04 -19.97 14.17
CA SER A 215 13.65 -21.37 13.91
C SER A 215 14.61 -22.12 12.97
N SER A 216 15.44 -21.40 12.21
CA SER A 216 16.44 -21.99 11.30
C SER A 216 17.82 -22.19 11.91
N THR A 217 18.17 -21.51 13.02
CA THR A 217 19.49 -21.60 13.67
C THR A 217 19.59 -22.61 14.83
N ASP A 218 18.48 -23.01 15.45
CA ASP A 218 18.49 -23.87 16.66
C ASP A 218 18.14 -25.36 16.45
N ARG A 219 18.16 -25.88 15.21
CA ARG A 219 17.90 -27.31 14.92
C ARG A 219 19.09 -28.24 15.16
N THR A 220 19.86 -28.05 16.25
CA THR A 220 20.88 -29.06 16.64
C THR A 220 20.63 -29.76 17.96
N LEU A 221 19.71 -29.34 18.83
CA LEU A 221 19.37 -30.12 20.03
C LEU A 221 17.92 -29.84 20.42
N ILE A 222 17.01 -30.79 20.23
CA ILE A 222 15.87 -31.20 21.09
C ILE A 222 14.89 -32.05 20.26
N ASP A 223 14.49 -33.18 20.83
CA ASP A 223 13.68 -34.27 20.29
C ASP A 223 12.25 -33.87 19.82
N PRO A 224 11.59 -34.72 18.99
CA PRO A 224 10.38 -34.37 18.25
C PRO A 224 9.10 -34.81 18.97
N ILE A 225 8.42 -33.92 19.69
CA ILE A 225 7.06 -34.19 20.20
C ILE A 225 6.17 -32.95 20.08
N SER A 226 5.29 -33.00 19.06
CA SER A 226 3.96 -32.35 18.96
C SER A 226 3.82 -30.83 19.18
N THR A 227 3.94 -29.99 18.13
CA THR A 227 3.35 -28.62 18.13
C THR A 227 2.88 -28.09 16.75
N ASN A 228 2.80 -28.89 15.69
CA ASN A 228 2.53 -28.36 14.34
C ASN A 228 1.08 -27.91 14.04
N LEU A 229 0.11 -28.07 14.96
CA LEU A 229 -1.29 -27.71 14.72
C LEU A 229 -1.76 -26.44 15.47
N ASP A 230 -1.11 -26.07 16.57
CA ASP A 230 -1.50 -24.91 17.39
C ASP A 230 -0.82 -23.59 16.93
N GLU A 231 0.33 -23.69 16.25
CA GLU A 231 1.14 -22.52 15.87
C GLU A 231 0.60 -21.77 14.64
N GLN A 232 -0.04 -22.47 13.69
CA GLN A 232 -0.74 -21.84 12.57
C GLN A 232 -2.01 -21.11 13.05
N GLN A 233 -2.78 -21.71 13.97
CA GLN A 233 -3.97 -21.08 14.54
C GLN A 233 -3.62 -19.82 15.35
N THR A 234 -2.51 -19.84 16.08
CA THR A 234 -2.03 -18.67 16.84
C THR A 234 -1.64 -17.51 15.90
N SER A 235 -1.02 -17.83 14.76
CA SER A 235 -0.59 -16.82 13.78
C SER A 235 -1.80 -16.21 13.04
N THR A 236 -2.78 -17.02 12.64
CA THR A 236 -4.03 -16.53 12.06
C THR A 236 -4.87 -15.75 13.09
N MET A 237 -4.89 -16.16 14.37
CA MET A 237 -5.58 -15.44 15.44
C MET A 237 -4.92 -14.10 15.79
N MET A 238 -3.58 -13.98 15.74
CA MET A 238 -2.91 -12.69 15.91
C MET A 238 -3.25 -11.73 14.77
N ILE A 239 -3.20 -12.19 13.52
CA ILE A 239 -3.57 -11.39 12.35
C ILE A 239 -5.05 -10.97 12.44
N HIS A 240 -5.95 -11.88 12.85
CA HIS A 240 -7.36 -11.57 13.02
C HIS A 240 -7.61 -10.57 14.16
N ASN A 241 -6.92 -10.70 15.29
CA ASN A 241 -7.04 -9.76 16.40
C ASN A 241 -6.49 -8.37 16.03
N ASP A 242 -5.39 -8.30 15.30
CA ASP A 242 -4.86 -7.03 14.80
C ASP A 242 -5.80 -6.40 13.77
N LEU A 243 -6.45 -7.20 12.90
CA LEU A 243 -7.48 -6.73 11.98
C LEU A 243 -8.70 -6.20 12.74
N ILE A 244 -9.18 -6.89 13.78
CA ILE A 244 -10.28 -6.44 14.63
C ILE A 244 -9.91 -5.12 15.31
N ARG A 245 -8.67 -4.99 15.80
CA ARG A 245 -8.18 -3.76 16.43
C ARG A 245 -8.13 -2.60 15.43
N GLN A 246 -7.67 -2.84 14.20
CA GLN A 246 -7.68 -1.85 13.12
C GLN A 246 -9.10 -1.42 12.74
N GLN A 247 -10.03 -2.38 12.63
CA GLN A 247 -11.44 -2.10 12.37
C GLN A 247 -12.05 -1.26 13.50
N ALA A 248 -11.73 -1.57 14.76
CA ALA A 248 -12.19 -0.79 15.92
C ALA A 248 -11.62 0.65 15.90
N GLU A 249 -10.36 0.84 15.54
CA GLU A 249 -9.75 2.17 15.37
C GLU A 249 -10.41 2.96 14.22
N GLN A 250 -10.66 2.32 13.07
CA GLN A 250 -11.38 2.96 11.95
C GLN A 250 -12.82 3.34 12.34
N ILE A 251 -13.55 2.47 13.03
CA ILE A 251 -14.91 2.76 13.51
C ILE A 251 -14.89 3.98 14.44
N ASN A 252 -13.90 4.10 15.32
CA ASN A 252 -13.79 5.25 16.21
C ASN A 252 -13.50 6.55 15.46
N LEU A 253 -12.66 6.49 14.42
CA LEU A 253 -12.38 7.65 13.56
C LEU A 253 -13.63 8.07 12.79
N TYR A 254 -14.34 7.13 12.15
CA TYR A 254 -15.57 7.44 11.43
C TYR A 254 -16.66 8.01 12.34
N LYS A 255 -16.80 7.48 13.55
CA LYS A 255 -17.73 8.05 14.56
C LYS A 255 -17.34 9.47 14.98
N GLN A 256 -16.04 9.77 15.05
CA GLN A 256 -15.57 11.10 15.39
C GLN A 256 -15.82 12.09 14.25
N GLU A 257 -15.64 11.67 13.00
CA GLU A 257 -15.93 12.44 11.80
C GLU A 257 -17.44 12.68 11.63
N GLU A 258 -18.26 11.65 11.84
CA GLU A 258 -19.73 11.75 11.86
C GLU A 258 -20.20 12.78 12.90
N LYS A 259 -19.59 12.77 14.09
CA LYS A 259 -19.91 13.76 15.14
C LYS A 259 -19.52 15.19 14.74
N GLN A 260 -18.41 15.38 14.03
CA GLN A 260 -18.01 16.70 13.53
C GLN A 260 -18.97 17.20 12.45
N LEU A 261 -19.34 16.34 11.51
CA LEU A 261 -20.29 16.67 10.45
C LEU A 261 -21.68 17.03 11.00
N ILE A 262 -22.18 16.30 12.02
CA ILE A 262 -23.43 16.64 12.70
C ILE A 262 -23.35 18.02 13.35
N GLN A 263 -22.24 18.33 14.04
CA GLN A 263 -22.04 19.64 14.67
C GLN A 263 -21.99 20.78 13.64
N GLU A 264 -21.36 20.56 12.49
CA GLU A 264 -21.36 21.53 11.40
C GLU A 264 -22.76 21.71 10.81
N SER A 265 -23.51 20.62 10.60
CA SER A 265 -24.89 20.65 10.13
C SER A 265 -25.78 21.50 11.05
N ASP A 266 -25.72 21.26 12.37
CA ASP A 266 -26.48 22.02 13.37
C ASP A 266 -26.10 23.51 13.36
N MET A 267 -24.83 23.83 13.12
CA MET A 267 -24.37 25.21 13.02
C MET A 267 -24.91 25.90 11.77
N TYR A 268 -24.90 25.23 10.61
CA TYR A 268 -25.44 25.78 9.38
C TYR A 268 -26.96 25.94 9.44
N GLU A 269 -27.68 25.02 10.08
CA GLU A 269 -29.14 25.08 10.25
C GLU A 269 -29.55 26.29 11.10
N LYS A 270 -28.84 26.55 12.22
CA LYS A 270 -29.04 27.78 13.00
C LYS A 270 -28.77 29.05 12.19
N LYS A 271 -27.73 29.04 11.36
CA LYS A 271 -27.37 30.18 10.53
C LYS A 271 -28.42 30.45 9.44
N ILE A 272 -29.08 29.41 8.93
CA ILE A 272 -30.21 29.54 8.01
C ILE A 272 -31.38 30.20 8.72
N ILE A 273 -31.74 29.74 9.93
CA ILE A 273 -32.83 30.33 10.72
C ILE A 273 -32.58 31.82 11.01
N ASP A 274 -31.37 32.18 11.48
CA ASP A 274 -31.02 33.59 11.73
C ASP A 274 -31.12 34.46 10.47
N LEU A 275 -30.76 33.91 9.30
CA LEU A 275 -30.87 34.63 8.02
C LEU A 275 -32.32 34.74 7.55
N GLU A 276 -33.16 33.74 7.80
CA GLU A 276 -34.58 33.77 7.51
C GLU A 276 -35.29 34.84 8.38
N GLU A 277 -34.97 34.90 9.68
CA GLU A 277 -35.48 35.95 10.57
C GLU A 277 -35.06 37.35 10.13
N GLN A 278 -33.80 37.56 9.72
CA GLN A 278 -33.34 38.84 9.17
C GLN A 278 -34.05 39.22 7.88
N ILE A 279 -34.34 38.24 7.01
CA ILE A 279 -35.09 38.48 5.77
C ILE A 279 -36.54 38.87 6.09
N GLU A 280 -37.16 38.27 7.11
CA GLU A 280 -38.51 38.57 7.55
C GLU A 280 -38.60 39.98 8.18
N GLU A 281 -37.66 40.36 9.05
CA GLU A 281 -37.56 41.72 9.60
C GLU A 281 -37.39 42.80 8.51
N ILE A 282 -36.56 42.52 7.49
CA ILE A 282 -36.34 43.44 6.37
C ILE A 282 -37.61 43.56 5.51
N LYS A 283 -38.34 42.46 5.30
CA LYS A 283 -39.62 42.48 4.58
C LYS A 283 -40.67 43.31 5.33
N ASP A 284 -40.76 43.15 6.64
CA ASP A 284 -41.71 43.91 7.47
C ASP A 284 -41.37 45.40 7.55
N CYS A 285 -40.10 45.79 7.43
CA CYS A 285 -39.68 47.20 7.34
C CYS A 285 -39.92 47.85 5.97
N LEU A 286 -40.24 47.07 4.94
CA LEU A 286 -40.44 47.53 3.56
C LEU A 286 -41.93 47.73 3.17
N ILE A 287 -42.86 47.43 4.09
CA ILE A 287 -44.32 47.65 3.95
C ILE A 287 -44.71 48.91 4.72
#